data_AF-A0A5N6FM86-F1
#
_entry.id   AF-A0A5N6FM86-F1
#
_cell.length_a   1.000
_cell.length_b   1.000
_cell.length_c   1.000
_cell.angle_alpha   90.00
_cell.angle_beta   90.00
_cell.angle_gamma   90.00
#
_symmetry.space_group_name_H-M   'P 1'
#
loop_
_entity.id
_entity.type
_entity.pdbx_description
1 polymer ?
#
loop_
_entity_poly.entity_id
_entity_poly.type
_entity_poly.pdbx_seq_one_letter_code
_entity_poly.pdbx_strand_id
1 'polypeptide(L)'
;MDTYRKNLSPRIGNISIDTALVKQLVLDARPRDVNIQQGQAAYNISTSRSTGEPKGIMVEHAAVAIAQGPALAIDSTSRVFHFCPYLFDASLMKAIITFVHGRCVSC
;
A
#
# COMPACT_ATOMS: atom_id res chain seq x y z
N MET A 1 11.81 -18.09 -2.32
CA MET A 1 11.61 -16.63 -2.42
C MET A 1 11.79 -16.23 -3.89
N ASP A 2 11.29 -17.05 -4.82
CA ASP A 2 11.85 -17.15 -6.19
C ASP A 2 10.79 -17.06 -7.29
N THR A 3 9.52 -17.00 -6.91
CA THR A 3 8.38 -17.14 -7.82
C THR A 3 7.65 -15.85 -8.13
N TYR A 4 7.83 -14.79 -7.32
CA TYR A 4 7.42 -13.43 -7.69
C TYR A 4 8.27 -12.86 -8.84
N ARG A 5 9.45 -13.44 -9.08
CA ARG A 5 10.37 -13.08 -10.16
C ARG A 5 9.89 -13.54 -11.55
N LYS A 6 8.93 -14.47 -11.64
CA LYS A 6 8.50 -15.08 -12.90
C LYS A 6 7.44 -14.30 -13.69
N ASN A 7 6.76 -13.32 -13.08
CA ASN A 7 5.74 -12.49 -13.74
C ASN A 7 6.15 -11.01 -13.92
N LEU A 8 7.34 -10.62 -13.48
CA LEU A 8 7.95 -9.37 -13.95
C LEU A 8 8.50 -9.66 -15.35
N SER A 9 8.13 -8.83 -16.32
CA SER A 9 8.74 -8.83 -17.66
C SER A 9 10.26 -9.02 -17.57
N PRO A 10 10.94 -9.66 -18.55
CA PRO A 10 12.32 -10.15 -18.41
C PRO A 10 13.41 -9.08 -18.21
N ARG A 11 13.04 -7.81 -17.96
CA ARG A 11 13.91 -6.64 -18.00
C ARG A 11 13.94 -5.79 -16.73
N ILE A 12 13.32 -6.22 -15.64
CA ILE A 12 13.45 -5.46 -14.39
C ILE A 12 14.72 -5.95 -13.69
N GLY A 13 15.85 -5.31 -14.04
CA GLY A 13 17.11 -5.49 -13.34
C GLY A 13 16.95 -5.20 -11.85
N ASN A 14 17.80 -5.80 -11.01
CA ASN A 14 17.81 -5.50 -9.59
C ASN A 14 18.09 -3.99 -9.43
N ILE A 15 17.14 -3.25 -8.86
CA ILE A 15 17.33 -1.84 -8.50
C ILE A 15 17.85 -1.82 -7.07
N SER A 16 19.14 -1.52 -6.88
CA SER A 16 19.71 -1.28 -5.55
C SER A 16 19.30 0.13 -5.10
N ILE A 17 18.57 0.23 -4.00
CA ILE A 17 18.23 1.52 -3.39
C ILE A 17 19.34 1.88 -2.42
N ASP A 18 20.15 2.88 -2.77
CA ASP A 18 21.21 3.42 -1.93
C ASP A 18 21.03 4.93 -1.69
N THR A 19 21.79 5.49 -0.76
CA THR A 19 21.70 6.91 -0.39
C THR A 19 22.04 7.84 -1.56
N ALA A 20 22.88 7.42 -2.50
CA ALA A 20 23.21 8.21 -3.69
C ALA A 20 22.05 8.20 -4.69
N LEU A 21 21.39 7.07 -4.90
CA LEU A 21 20.16 6.97 -5.69
C LEU A 21 19.06 7.86 -5.11
N VAL A 22 18.85 7.82 -3.80
CA VAL A 22 17.84 8.66 -3.13
C VAL A 22 18.15 10.16 -3.32
N LYS A 23 19.42 10.55 -3.26
CA LYS A 23 19.85 11.94 -3.52
C LYS A 23 19.68 12.36 -4.99
N GLN A 24 19.71 11.41 -5.92
CA GLN A 24 19.47 11.63 -7.35
C GLN A 24 17.98 11.64 -7.71
N LEU A 25 17.09 11.24 -6.79
CA LEU A 25 15.66 11.38 -7.01
C LEU A 25 15.31 12.86 -7.06
N VAL A 26 15.03 13.36 -8.27
CA VAL A 26 14.38 14.64 -8.44
C VAL A 26 12.97 14.49 -7.89
N LEU A 27 12.72 15.09 -6.73
CA LEU A 27 11.36 15.28 -6.21
C LEU A 27 10.67 16.30 -7.10
N ASP A 28 10.14 15.82 -8.22
CA ASP A 28 9.24 16.61 -9.04
C ASP A 28 7.90 16.69 -8.30
N ALA A 29 7.76 17.75 -7.50
CA ALA A 29 6.57 18.03 -6.71
C ALA A 29 5.39 18.52 -7.57
N ARG A 30 5.56 18.60 -8.90
CA ARG A 30 4.45 18.91 -9.79
C ARG A 30 3.39 17.81 -9.67
N PRO A 31 2.10 18.17 -9.53
CA PRO A 31 1.04 17.18 -9.56
C PRO A 31 1.13 16.44 -10.88
N ARG A 32 1.41 15.13 -10.82
CA ARG A 32 1.27 14.28 -11.99
C ARG A 32 -0.22 14.13 -12.23
N ASP A 33 -0.65 14.46 -13.45
CA ASP A 33 -1.98 14.14 -13.90
C ASP A 33 -2.04 12.62 -14.16
N VAL A 34 -2.38 11.87 -13.12
CA VAL A 34 -2.52 10.41 -13.17
C VAL A 34 -4.01 10.11 -13.19
N ASN A 35 -4.46 9.47 -14.26
CA ASN A 35 -5.84 9.02 -14.35
C ASN A 35 -6.03 7.78 -13.44
N ILE A 36 -6.63 7.99 -12.27
CA ILE A 36 -6.95 6.92 -11.30
C ILE A 36 -8.37 6.42 -11.57
N GLN A 37 -8.47 5.12 -11.89
CA GLN A 37 -9.74 4.43 -12.14
C GLN A 37 -10.07 3.49 -10.98
N GLN A 38 -11.36 3.32 -10.67
CA GLN A 38 -11.80 2.52 -9.52
C GLN A 38 -11.36 1.04 -9.60
N GLY A 39 -11.32 0.46 -10.80
CA GLY A 39 -10.89 -0.92 -11.03
C GLY A 39 -9.37 -1.12 -11.12
N GLN A 40 -8.56 -0.08 -10.92
CA GLN A 40 -7.10 -0.23 -10.85
C GLN A 40 -6.67 -0.76 -9.49
N ALA A 41 -5.60 -1.55 -9.49
CA ALA A 41 -4.98 -2.07 -8.27
C ALA A 41 -4.50 -0.91 -7.38
N ALA A 42 -4.99 -0.88 -6.14
CA ALA A 42 -4.56 0.04 -5.10
C ALA A 42 -3.35 -0.51 -4.32
N TYR A 43 -3.38 -1.80 -3.95
CA TYR A 43 -2.25 -2.47 -3.30
C TYR A 43 -2.23 -3.98 -3.54
N ASN A 44 -1.08 -4.60 -3.31
CA ASN A 44 -0.91 -6.05 -3.33
C ASN A 44 -0.19 -6.52 -2.06
N ILE A 45 -0.80 -7.44 -1.33
CA ILE A 45 -0.21 -8.06 -0.13
C ILE A 45 0.08 -9.53 -0.41
N SER A 46 1.32 -9.93 -0.16
CA SER A 46 1.73 -11.33 -0.27
C SER A 46 1.59 -12.02 1.09
N THR A 47 0.83 -13.10 1.15
CA THR A 47 0.73 -13.93 2.35
C THR A 47 1.68 -15.12 2.26
N SER A 48 2.33 -15.47 3.37
CA SER A 48 3.14 -16.68 3.45
C SER A 48 2.22 -17.89 3.45
N ARG A 49 2.53 -18.87 2.59
CA ARG A 49 1.83 -20.16 2.57
C ARG A 49 2.83 -21.24 2.93
N SER A 50 2.38 -22.24 3.70
CA SER A 50 3.17 -23.41 4.07
C SER A 50 3.67 -24.20 2.86
N THR A 51 2.99 -24.10 1.71
CA THR A 51 3.34 -24.80 0.46
C THR A 51 4.44 -24.10 -0.36
N GLY A 52 5.17 -23.13 0.23
CA GLY A 52 6.35 -22.48 -0.36
C GLY A 52 6.09 -21.33 -1.33
N GLU A 53 4.90 -21.27 -1.91
CA GLU A 53 4.49 -20.26 -2.89
C GLU A 53 3.61 -19.15 -2.26
N PRO A 54 4.11 -17.92 -2.13
CA PRO A 54 3.32 -16.82 -1.56
C PRO A 54 2.20 -16.41 -2.52
N LYS A 55 0.99 -16.27 -2.00
CA LYS A 55 -0.15 -15.77 -2.78
C LYS A 55 -0.23 -14.26 -2.63
N GLY A 56 -0.16 -13.55 -3.76
CA GLY A 56 -0.49 -12.12 -3.82
C GLY A 56 -1.99 -11.89 -3.80
N ILE A 57 -2.44 -10.98 -2.95
CA ILE A 57 -3.81 -10.50 -2.87
C ILE A 57 -3.81 -9.08 -3.41
N MET A 58 -4.33 -8.90 -4.62
CA MET A 58 -4.51 -7.60 -5.25
C MET A 58 -5.85 -6.99 -4.83
N VAL A 59 -5.83 -5.76 -4.35
CA VAL A 59 -7.01 -5.02 -3.93
C VAL A 59 -7.15 -3.78 -4.80
N GLU A 60 -8.35 -3.56 -5.36
CA GLU A 60 -8.67 -2.42 -6.23
C GLU A 60 -9.06 -1.18 -5.43
N HIS A 61 -8.92 0.01 -6.04
CA HIS A 61 -9.33 1.28 -5.44
C HIS A 61 -10.81 1.29 -5.01
N ALA A 62 -11.69 0.66 -5.79
CA ALA A 62 -13.11 0.52 -5.47
C ALA A 62 -13.33 -0.16 -4.11
N ALA A 63 -12.62 -1.25 -3.84
CA ALA A 63 -12.75 -2.00 -2.60
C ALA A 63 -12.30 -1.19 -1.38
N VAL A 64 -11.27 -0.37 -1.54
CA VAL A 64 -10.79 0.53 -0.49
C VAL A 64 -11.78 1.67 -0.24
N ALA A 65 -12.37 2.24 -1.30
CA ALA A 65 -13.33 3.33 -1.18
C ALA A 65 -14.62 2.92 -0.43
N ILE A 66 -14.99 1.63 -0.50
CA ILE A 66 -16.14 1.07 0.22
C ILE A 66 -15.81 0.82 1.71
N ALA A 67 -14.53 0.81 2.11
CA ALA A 67 -14.15 0.61 3.50
C ALA A 67 -14.57 1.84 4.35
N GLN A 68 -15.68 1.69 5.07
CA GLN A 68 -16.33 2.77 5.81
C GLN A 68 -15.72 2.96 7.21
N GLY A 69 -15.26 4.17 7.51
CA GLY A 69 -14.82 4.59 8.85
C GLY A 69 -15.82 4.33 9.99
N PRO A 70 -17.15 4.51 9.78
CA PRO A 70 -18.16 4.20 10.80
C PRO A 70 -18.13 2.76 11.31
N ALA A 71 -17.85 1.78 10.45
CA ALA A 71 -17.77 0.37 10.85
C ALA A 71 -16.58 0.10 11.80
N LEU A 72 -15.57 0.96 11.77
CA LEU A 72 -14.38 0.91 12.63
C LEU A 72 -14.45 1.90 13.80
N ALA A 73 -15.58 2.62 13.96
CA ALA A 73 -15.75 3.72 14.92
C ALA A 73 -14.63 4.77 14.82
N ILE A 74 -14.09 4.99 13.61
CA ILE A 74 -13.09 6.03 13.36
C ILE A 74 -13.85 7.28 12.89
N ASP A 75 -13.71 8.35 13.64
CA ASP A 75 -14.33 9.64 13.37
C ASP A 75 -13.31 10.79 13.41
N SER A 76 -13.83 12.02 13.35
CA SER A 76 -13.04 13.24 13.38
C SER A 76 -12.31 13.51 14.70
N THR A 77 -12.60 12.78 15.78
CA THR A 77 -11.93 12.92 17.09
C THR A 77 -10.92 11.80 17.37
N SER A 78 -10.90 10.78 16.50
CA SER A 78 -10.15 9.56 16.70
C SER A 78 -8.64 9.74 16.47
N ARG A 79 -7.83 9.14 17.36
CA ARG A 79 -6.38 8.93 17.16
C ARG A 79 -6.15 7.45 16.93
N VAL A 80 -5.59 7.09 15.77
CA VAL A 80 -5.43 5.70 15.38
C VAL A 80 -4.00 5.24 15.65
N PHE A 81 -3.88 4.29 16.57
CA PHE A 81 -2.61 3.64 16.89
C PHE A 81 -2.26 2.57 15.84
N HIS A 82 -1.06 2.65 15.28
CA HIS A 82 -0.59 1.78 14.21
C HIS A 82 0.55 0.88 14.68
N PHE A 83 0.16 -0.29 15.19
CA PHE A 83 1.09 -1.34 15.62
C PHE A 83 1.19 -2.50 14.61
N CYS A 84 0.30 -2.54 13.63
CA CYS A 84 0.22 -3.66 12.68
C CYS A 84 1.36 -3.56 11.66
N PRO A 85 2.11 -4.65 11.39
CA PRO A 85 3.12 -4.64 10.33
C PRO A 85 2.52 -4.27 8.97
N TYR A 86 3.26 -3.51 8.16
CA TYR A 86 2.85 -3.08 6.81
C TYR A 86 2.56 -4.23 5.83
N LEU A 87 2.94 -5.45 6.19
CA LEU A 87 2.69 -6.66 5.42
C LEU A 87 1.26 -7.20 5.59
N PHE A 88 0.46 -6.65 6.51
CA PHE A 88 -0.93 -7.03 6.72
C PHE A 88 -1.89 -5.96 6.20
N ASP A 89 -3.03 -6.39 5.65
CA ASP A 89 -4.07 -5.52 5.08
C ASP A 89 -4.66 -4.53 6.10
N ALA A 90 -4.78 -4.94 7.35
CA ALA A 90 -5.25 -4.10 8.44
C ALA A 90 -4.40 -2.83 8.64
N SER A 91 -3.10 -2.88 8.34
CA SER A 91 -2.20 -1.72 8.45
C SER A 91 -2.56 -0.63 7.44
N LEU A 92 -2.72 -1.02 6.17
CA LEU A 92 -3.08 -0.16 5.05
C LEU A 92 -4.49 0.41 5.20
N MET A 93 -5.45 -0.45 5.55
CA MET A 93 -6.84 -0.03 5.75
C MET A 93 -6.95 1.04 6.85
N LYS A 94 -6.27 0.84 7.99
CA LYS A 94 -6.25 1.83 9.08
C LYS A 94 -5.61 3.14 8.64
N ALA A 95 -4.48 3.10 7.93
CA ALA A 95 -3.81 4.31 7.46
C ALA A 95 -4.71 5.10 6.49
N ILE A 96 -5.27 4.45 5.48
CA ILE A 96 -6.11 5.09 4.45
C ILE A 96 -7.36 5.72 5.09
N ILE A 97 -8.08 4.98 5.93
CA ILE A 97 -9.29 5.49 6.59
C ILE A 97 -8.95 6.68 7.51
N THR A 98 -7.85 6.61 8.25
CA THR A 98 -7.40 7.71 9.12
C THR A 98 -7.13 8.98 8.30
N PHE A 99 -6.45 8.86 7.16
CA PHE A 99 -6.13 10.00 6.30
C PHE A 99 -7.36 10.56 5.58
N VAL A 100 -8.30 9.72 5.13
CA VAL A 100 -9.57 10.17 4.54
C VAL A 100 -10.39 11.00 5.53
N HIS A 101 -10.32 10.68 6.83
CA HIS A 101 -10.95 11.47 7.89
C HIS A 101 -10.09 12.66 8.36
N GLY A 102 -8.97 12.93 7.71
CA GLY A 102 -8.06 14.04 8.00
C GLY A 102 -7.34 13.92 9.34
N ARG A 103 -7.12 12.69 9.82
CA ARG A 103 -6.52 12.41 11.14
C ARG A 103 -5.07 11.97 10.99
N CYS A 104 -4.38 11.86 12.12
CA CYS A 104 -3.00 11.40 12.18
C CYS A 104 -2.92 9.93 12.64
N VAL A 105 -1.96 9.23 12.08
CA VAL A 105 -1.55 7.90 12.53
C VAL A 105 -0.43 8.09 13.56
N SER A 106 -0.53 7.45 14.73
CA SER A 106 0.50 7.46 15.77
C SER A 106 1.16 6.09 15.92
N CYS A 107 2.48 6.08 16.07
CA CYS A 107 3.34 4.91 16.27
C CYS A 107 3.38 4.43 17.72
#